data_AF-A0A3M9LI24-F1
#
_entry.id   AF-A0A3M9LI24-F1
#
_cell.length_a   1.000
_cell.length_b   1.000
_cell.length_c   1.000
_cell.angle_alpha   90.00
_cell.angle_beta   90.00
_cell.angle_gamma   90.00
#
_symmetry.space_group_name_H-M   'P 1'
#
loop_
_entity.id
_entity.type
_entity.pdbx_description
1 polymer ?
#
loop_
_entity_poly.entity_id
_entity_poly.type
_entity_poly.pdbx_seq_one_letter_code
_entity_poly.pdbx_strand_id
1 'polypeptide(L)'
;MKKFITILMALFIFSMSAGATIVDDMKTEVDEYNANSDNVPSSLKDMLGNERIHVTIDMNNGSALNLTAVTVDGKIVEFDEMEDGEEFEPSLIVKTDEDTARAIMDSASPAQVFLDAYDRGDIEITSPSFTKKVSLSVGKFVLKVSQWLGFY
;
A
#
# COMPACT_ATOMS: atom_id res chain seq x y z
N MET A 1 12.50 17.17 1.78
CA MET A 1 11.12 16.78 2.14
C MET A 1 10.49 15.73 1.20
N LYS A 2 11.15 15.31 0.10
CA LYS A 2 10.65 14.23 -0.78
C LYS A 2 10.94 12.80 -0.28
N LYS A 3 11.96 12.62 0.57
CA LYS A 3 12.49 11.30 0.99
C LYS A 3 11.75 10.62 2.15
N PHE A 4 10.79 11.33 2.77
CA PHE A 4 10.08 10.84 3.95
C PHE A 4 8.65 10.40 3.63
N ILE A 5 8.10 10.75 2.47
CA ILE A 5 6.76 10.32 2.04
C ILE A 5 6.78 8.86 1.52
N THR A 6 7.98 8.35 1.19
CA THR A 6 8.28 6.95 0.83
C THR A 6 7.87 5.92 1.90
N ILE A 7 7.63 6.38 3.12
CA ILE A 7 7.41 5.59 4.34
C ILE A 7 6.00 5.01 4.45
N LEU A 8 5.00 5.72 3.94
CA LEU A 8 3.63 5.19 3.84
C LEU A 8 3.38 4.43 2.55
N MET A 9 4.31 4.63 1.63
CA MET A 9 4.29 4.20 0.26
C MET A 9 4.38 2.68 0.17
N ALA A 10 4.87 1.96 1.20
CA ALA A 10 4.95 0.49 1.23
C ALA A 10 3.66 -0.29 0.92
N LEU A 11 2.50 0.36 0.95
CA LEU A 11 1.24 -0.23 0.50
C LEU A 11 0.87 0.11 -0.96
N PHE A 12 1.50 1.11 -1.59
CA PHE A 12 1.17 1.68 -2.91
C PHE A 12 2.32 2.50 -3.59
N ILE A 13 3.55 1.98 -3.70
CA ILE A 13 4.66 2.75 -4.27
C ILE A 13 4.75 2.67 -5.78
N PHE A 14 4.66 3.79 -6.51
CA PHE A 14 5.38 3.96 -7.79
C PHE A 14 5.71 5.41 -8.13
N SER A 15 6.95 5.65 -8.55
CA SER A 15 7.31 6.71 -9.48
C SER A 15 7.76 6.09 -10.82
N MET A 16 7.25 6.60 -11.95
CA MET A 16 7.37 5.96 -13.27
C MET A 16 8.79 5.75 -13.80
N SER A 17 9.02 4.58 -14.43
CA SER A 17 9.79 4.48 -15.68
C SER A 17 8.86 4.16 -16.85
N ALA A 18 8.88 4.97 -17.92
CA ALA A 18 7.95 4.89 -19.05
C ALA A 18 8.18 3.68 -20.00
N GLY A 19 8.62 2.54 -19.48
CA GLY A 19 8.95 1.36 -20.29
C GLY A 19 8.95 0.01 -19.56
N ALA A 20 8.72 -0.03 -18.25
CA ALA A 20 8.59 -1.28 -17.48
C ALA A 20 7.10 -1.58 -17.17
N THR A 21 6.77 -2.83 -16.85
CA THR A 21 5.42 -3.15 -16.37
C THR A 21 5.19 -2.46 -15.02
N ILE A 22 3.93 -2.25 -14.64
CA ILE A 22 3.55 -1.77 -13.30
C ILE A 22 4.06 -2.71 -12.19
N VAL A 23 4.81 -3.78 -12.44
CA VAL A 23 5.34 -4.64 -11.37
C VAL A 23 6.83 -4.37 -11.15
N ASP A 24 7.59 -4.18 -12.23
CA ASP A 24 9.01 -3.85 -12.17
C ASP A 24 9.26 -2.50 -11.50
N ASP A 25 8.40 -1.51 -11.75
CA ASP A 25 8.50 -0.19 -11.12
C ASP A 25 8.26 -0.31 -9.59
N MET A 26 7.36 -1.18 -9.09
CA MET A 26 7.12 -1.31 -7.64
C MET A 26 8.20 -2.12 -6.95
N LYS A 27 8.82 -3.09 -7.63
CA LYS A 27 9.99 -3.80 -7.08
C LYS A 27 11.14 -2.83 -6.78
N THR A 28 11.40 -1.87 -7.66
CA THR A 28 12.43 -0.83 -7.43
C THR A 28 12.13 0.02 -6.20
N GLU A 29 10.87 0.36 -6.02
CA GLU A 29 10.42 1.22 -4.93
C GLU A 29 10.38 0.50 -3.57
N VAL A 30 10.13 -0.81 -3.55
CA VAL A 30 10.22 -1.63 -2.34
C VAL A 30 11.60 -1.51 -1.70
N ASP A 31 12.66 -1.49 -2.52
CA ASP A 31 14.03 -1.28 -2.04
C ASP A 31 14.21 0.12 -1.45
N GLU A 32 13.68 1.15 -2.10
CA GLU A 32 13.72 2.53 -1.59
C GLU A 32 12.97 2.69 -0.27
N TYR A 33 11.78 2.08 -0.15
CA TYR A 33 11.03 2.04 1.09
C TYR A 33 11.85 1.38 2.21
N ASN A 34 12.34 0.17 1.96
CA ASN A 34 13.06 -0.60 2.98
C ASN A 34 14.32 0.13 3.47
N ALA A 35 15.04 0.82 2.58
CA ALA A 35 16.18 1.67 2.93
C ALA A 35 15.82 2.85 3.84
N ASN A 36 14.56 3.31 3.80
CA ASN A 36 14.06 4.44 4.59
C ASN A 36 13.07 4.02 5.70
N SER A 37 12.81 2.73 5.86
CA SER A 37 11.80 2.18 6.78
C SER A 37 12.03 2.58 8.25
N ASP A 38 13.26 2.91 8.65
CA ASP A 38 13.57 3.40 10.00
C ASP A 38 12.94 4.76 10.33
N ASN A 39 12.57 5.52 9.29
CA ASN A 39 11.87 6.78 9.47
C ASN A 39 10.36 6.59 9.69
N VAL A 40 9.82 5.37 9.50
CA VAL A 40 8.41 5.06 9.79
C VAL A 40 8.18 5.24 11.28
N PRO A 41 7.21 6.08 11.69
CA PRO A 41 6.81 6.19 13.09
C PRO A 41 6.55 4.79 13.67
N SER A 42 7.13 4.49 14.84
CA SER A 42 6.97 3.19 15.51
C SER A 42 5.50 2.78 15.63
N SER A 43 4.63 3.76 15.90
CA SER A 43 3.21 3.53 16.02
C SER A 43 2.51 3.07 14.72
N LEU A 44 3.11 3.28 13.55
CA LEU A 44 2.67 2.75 12.26
C LEU A 44 3.32 1.38 11.97
N LYS A 45 4.60 1.20 12.32
CA LYS A 45 5.29 -0.11 12.27
C LYS A 45 4.56 -1.16 13.11
N ASP A 46 4.13 -0.81 14.31
CA ASP A 46 3.39 -1.71 15.20
C ASP A 46 2.05 -2.17 14.60
N MET A 47 1.48 -1.37 13.68
CA MET A 47 0.15 -1.61 13.13
C MET A 47 0.15 -2.38 11.81
N LEU A 48 1.16 -2.14 10.97
CA LEU A 48 1.25 -2.72 9.63
C LEU A 48 2.58 -3.46 9.40
N GLY A 49 3.37 -3.64 10.45
CA GLY A 49 4.71 -4.18 10.31
C GLY A 49 4.76 -5.68 10.15
N ASN A 50 3.66 -6.41 10.38
CA ASN A 50 3.63 -7.87 10.30
C ASN A 50 2.34 -8.33 9.60
N GLU A 51 2.24 -8.02 8.32
CA GLU A 51 1.04 -8.24 7.50
C GLU A 51 1.36 -9.03 6.23
N ARG A 52 0.39 -9.85 5.80
CA ARG A 52 0.33 -10.51 4.49
C ARG A 52 -0.76 -9.81 3.69
N ILE A 53 -0.37 -9.01 2.73
CA ILE A 53 -1.24 -8.09 2.01
C ILE A 53 -1.47 -8.65 0.60
N HIS A 54 -2.73 -8.76 0.21
CA HIS A 54 -3.14 -9.02 -1.16
C HIS A 54 -3.70 -7.73 -1.75
N VAL A 55 -3.08 -7.23 -2.82
CA VAL A 55 -3.55 -6.06 -3.55
C VAL A 55 -4.19 -6.51 -4.86
N THR A 56 -5.40 -6.03 -5.14
CA THR A 56 -6.10 -6.20 -6.41
C THR A 56 -6.29 -4.84 -7.07
N ILE A 57 -5.82 -4.72 -8.31
CA ILE A 57 -6.00 -3.52 -9.14
C ILE A 57 -6.85 -3.91 -10.35
N ASP A 58 -8.03 -3.32 -10.46
CA ASP A 58 -8.87 -3.44 -11.65
C ASP A 58 -8.26 -2.59 -12.77
N MET A 59 -7.76 -3.24 -13.81
CA MET A 59 -7.08 -2.59 -14.94
C MET A 59 -8.09 -2.06 -15.95
N ASN A 60 -7.77 -0.95 -16.60
CA ASN A 60 -8.63 -0.30 -17.58
C ASN A 60 -8.89 -1.15 -18.84
N ASN A 61 -8.07 -2.18 -19.08
CA ASN A 61 -8.25 -3.16 -20.15
C ASN A 61 -9.23 -4.30 -19.78
N GLY A 62 -9.83 -4.27 -18.59
CA GLY A 62 -10.76 -5.28 -18.09
C GLY A 62 -10.10 -6.51 -17.44
N SER A 63 -8.78 -6.53 -17.30
CA SER A 63 -8.05 -7.52 -16.49
C SER A 63 -7.92 -7.08 -15.04
N ALA A 64 -7.53 -8.00 -14.16
CA ALA A 64 -7.18 -7.68 -12.78
C ALA A 64 -5.70 -8.03 -12.54
N LEU A 65 -4.96 -7.09 -11.96
CA LEU A 65 -3.61 -7.34 -11.48
C LEU A 65 -3.68 -7.71 -10.00
N ASN A 66 -3.11 -8.87 -9.65
CA ASN A 66 -3.07 -9.36 -8.28
C ASN A 66 -1.62 -9.39 -7.79
N LEU A 67 -1.38 -8.76 -6.66
CA LEU A 67 -0.05 -8.61 -6.08
C LEU A 67 -0.07 -9.10 -4.64
N THR A 68 1.03 -9.68 -4.21
CA THR A 68 1.27 -10.06 -2.82
C THR A 68 2.37 -9.19 -2.24
N ALA A 69 2.21 -8.80 -0.99
CA ALA A 69 3.26 -8.15 -0.22
C ALA A 69 3.29 -8.72 1.20
N VAL A 70 4.47 -9.05 1.70
CA VAL A 70 4.65 -9.49 3.09
C VAL A 70 5.53 -8.48 3.82
N THR A 71 5.05 -8.03 4.96
CA THR A 71 5.78 -7.11 5.83
C THR A 71 6.24 -7.81 7.11
N VAL A 72 7.46 -7.51 7.56
CA VAL A 72 8.03 -7.95 8.85
C VAL A 72 8.78 -6.76 9.47
N ASP A 73 8.45 -6.43 10.72
CA ASP A 73 8.97 -5.25 11.45
C ASP A 73 8.89 -3.92 10.66
N GLY A 74 7.83 -3.77 9.85
CA GLY A 74 7.66 -2.58 9.02
C GLY A 74 8.59 -2.54 7.81
N LYS A 75 9.15 -3.67 7.37
CA LYS A 75 9.87 -3.79 6.10
C LYS A 75 9.12 -4.74 5.18
N ILE A 76 9.13 -4.48 3.89
CA ILE A 76 8.60 -5.43 2.89
C ILE A 76 9.67 -6.49 2.65
N VAL A 77 9.36 -7.74 2.93
CA VAL A 77 10.30 -8.87 2.75
C VAL A 77 9.97 -9.73 1.53
N GLU A 78 8.73 -9.66 1.04
CA GLU A 78 8.26 -10.33 -0.19
C GLU A 78 7.34 -9.37 -0.95
N PHE A 79 7.49 -9.31 -2.27
CA PHE A 79 6.67 -8.48 -3.14
C PHE A 79 6.65 -9.07 -4.56
N ASP A 80 5.51 -9.64 -4.98
CA ASP A 80 5.41 -10.35 -6.26
C ASP A 80 4.00 -10.28 -6.86
N GLU A 81 3.89 -10.59 -8.15
CA GLU A 81 2.60 -10.89 -8.78
C GLU A 81 2.10 -12.25 -8.29
N MET A 82 0.81 -12.33 -7.99
CA MET A 82 0.17 -13.58 -7.64
C MET A 82 0.00 -14.44 -8.89
N GLU A 83 0.46 -15.69 -8.85
CA GLU A 83 0.25 -16.64 -9.95
C GLU A 83 -1.21 -17.12 -9.98
N ASP A 84 -1.72 -17.43 -11.18
CA ASP A 84 -3.07 -17.97 -11.33
C ASP A 84 -3.25 -19.27 -10.53
N GLY A 85 -4.14 -19.24 -9.53
CA GLY A 85 -4.40 -20.38 -8.65
C GLY A 85 -3.47 -20.51 -7.45
N GLU A 86 -2.61 -19.51 -7.21
CA GLU A 86 -1.79 -19.44 -6.00
C GLU A 86 -2.68 -19.30 -4.74
N GLU A 87 -2.41 -20.14 -3.74
CA GLU A 87 -3.07 -20.02 -2.43
C GLU A 87 -2.28 -19.05 -1.56
N PHE A 88 -2.89 -17.90 -1.28
CA PHE A 88 -2.35 -16.90 -0.38
C PHE A 88 -3.38 -16.65 0.74
N GLU A 89 -2.92 -16.68 1.99
CA GLU A 89 -3.74 -16.35 3.16
C GLU A 89 -3.45 -14.89 3.57
N PRO A 90 -4.17 -13.89 3.00
CA PRO A 90 -3.95 -12.50 3.37
C PRO A 90 -4.48 -12.22 4.78
N SER A 91 -3.76 -11.41 5.54
CA SER A 91 -4.29 -10.72 6.71
C SER A 91 -5.02 -9.44 6.32
N LEU A 92 -4.62 -8.82 5.19
CA LEU A 92 -5.22 -7.64 4.60
C LEU A 92 -5.45 -7.83 3.09
N ILE A 93 -6.60 -7.39 2.61
CA ILE A 93 -6.90 -7.27 1.18
C ILE A 93 -7.12 -5.79 0.89
N VAL A 94 -6.46 -5.31 -0.15
CA VAL A 94 -6.55 -3.94 -0.63
C VAL A 94 -7.04 -3.96 -2.07
N LYS A 95 -8.10 -3.22 -2.38
CA LYS A 95 -8.68 -3.13 -3.72
C LYS A 95 -8.73 -1.69 -4.20
N THR A 96 -8.42 -1.49 -5.47
CA THR A 96 -8.46 -0.19 -6.15
C THR A 96 -8.61 -0.41 -7.67
N ASP A 97 -8.79 0.67 -8.42
CA ASP A 97 -8.64 0.68 -9.88
C ASP A 97 -7.28 1.26 -10.33
N GLU A 98 -6.96 1.05 -11.62
CA GLU A 98 -5.73 1.52 -12.25
C GLU A 98 -5.59 3.05 -12.24
N ASP A 99 -6.67 3.79 -12.43
CA ASP A 99 -6.64 5.26 -12.45
C ASP A 99 -6.29 5.82 -11.07
N THR A 100 -6.86 5.26 -10.01
CA THR A 100 -6.60 5.61 -8.62
C THR A 100 -5.18 5.22 -8.22
N ALA A 101 -4.73 4.03 -8.62
CA ALA A 101 -3.34 3.62 -8.42
C ALA A 101 -2.39 4.64 -9.08
N ARG A 102 -2.59 4.95 -10.37
CA ARG A 102 -1.78 5.94 -11.11
C ARG A 102 -1.84 7.33 -10.49
N ALA A 103 -3.00 7.78 -10.01
CA ALA A 103 -3.14 9.08 -9.38
C ALA A 103 -2.31 9.20 -8.08
N ILE A 104 -2.23 8.13 -7.29
CA ILE A 104 -1.38 8.07 -6.10
C ILE A 104 0.09 8.10 -6.51
N MET A 105 0.45 7.34 -7.54
CA MET A 105 1.81 7.18 -8.06
C MET A 105 2.39 8.49 -8.60
N ASP A 106 1.66 9.18 -9.46
CA ASP A 106 2.12 10.39 -10.14
C ASP A 106 2.04 11.64 -9.27
N SER A 107 1.55 11.52 -8.03
CA SER A 107 1.30 12.66 -7.14
C SER A 107 2.57 13.16 -6.47
N ALA A 108 2.67 14.49 -6.32
CA ALA A 108 3.65 15.11 -5.45
C ALA A 108 3.33 14.92 -3.96
N SER A 109 2.14 14.43 -3.62
CA SER A 109 1.69 14.13 -2.25
C SER A 109 0.88 12.82 -2.18
N PRO A 110 1.52 11.66 -2.43
CA PRO A 110 0.83 10.36 -2.57
C PRO A 110 0.04 9.94 -1.34
N ALA A 111 0.55 10.20 -0.14
CA ALA A 111 -0.17 9.89 1.09
C ALA A 111 -1.49 10.66 1.21
N GLN A 112 -1.56 11.91 0.73
CA GLN A 112 -2.81 12.66 0.70
C GLN A 112 -3.78 12.11 -0.34
N VAL A 113 -3.29 11.81 -1.55
CA VAL A 113 -4.13 11.24 -2.62
C VAL A 113 -4.70 9.89 -2.19
N PHE A 114 -3.91 9.07 -1.51
CA PHE A 114 -4.36 7.82 -0.90
C PHE A 114 -5.48 8.04 0.11
N LEU A 115 -5.31 8.98 1.05
CA LEU A 115 -6.34 9.29 2.05
C LEU A 115 -7.62 9.76 1.38
N ASP A 116 -7.51 10.66 0.39
CA ASP A 116 -8.66 11.16 -0.36
C ASP A 116 -9.37 10.04 -1.14
N ALA A 117 -8.61 9.12 -1.74
CA ALA A 117 -9.15 7.97 -2.47
C ALA A 117 -9.83 6.97 -1.51
N TYR A 118 -9.22 6.69 -0.37
CA TYR A 118 -9.82 5.88 0.69
C TYR A 118 -11.13 6.49 1.21
N ASP A 119 -11.13 7.80 1.50
CA ASP A 119 -12.30 8.52 2.01
C ASP A 119 -13.46 8.56 0.99
N ARG A 120 -13.14 8.59 -0.31
CA ARG A 120 -14.14 8.50 -1.40
C ARG A 120 -14.63 7.08 -1.66
N GLY A 121 -13.93 6.06 -1.16
CA GLY A 121 -14.22 4.66 -1.41
C GLY A 121 -13.59 4.10 -2.69
N ASP A 122 -12.67 4.85 -3.32
CA ASP A 122 -11.89 4.41 -4.48
C ASP A 122 -10.85 3.35 -4.06
N ILE A 123 -10.48 3.32 -2.77
CA ILE A 123 -9.67 2.26 -2.16
C ILE A 123 -10.46 1.56 -1.07
N GLU A 124 -10.55 0.24 -1.17
CA GLU A 124 -11.15 -0.61 -0.15
C GLU A 124 -10.07 -1.42 0.57
N ILE A 125 -10.08 -1.40 1.91
CA ILE A 125 -9.18 -2.23 2.73
C ILE A 125 -10.02 -3.13 3.62
N THR A 126 -9.86 -4.44 3.45
CA THR A 126 -10.59 -5.47 4.19
C THR A 126 -9.64 -6.50 4.82
N SER A 127 -10.17 -7.31 5.73
CA SER A 127 -9.44 -8.44 6.32
C SER A 127 -10.30 -9.70 6.21
N PRO A 128 -9.77 -10.81 5.67
CA PRO A 128 -10.52 -12.06 5.56
C PRO A 128 -10.87 -12.64 6.93
N SER A 129 -9.97 -12.47 7.90
CA SER A 129 -10.19 -12.84 9.29
C SER A 129 -10.95 -11.72 9.99
N PHE A 130 -12.28 -11.70 9.86
CA PHE A 130 -13.16 -10.73 10.52
C PHE A 130 -13.07 -10.81 12.06
N THR A 131 -12.03 -10.19 12.63
CA THR A 131 -11.99 -9.79 14.03
C THR A 131 -12.18 -8.27 14.06
N LYS A 132 -13.10 -7.77 14.90
CA LYS A 132 -13.37 -6.33 15.07
C LYS A 132 -12.11 -5.47 15.31
N LYS A 133 -10.98 -6.08 15.67
CA LYS A 133 -9.67 -5.43 15.84
C LYS A 133 -9.12 -4.79 14.56
N VAL A 134 -9.36 -5.37 13.38
CA VAL A 134 -8.68 -4.93 12.14
C VAL A 134 -9.31 -3.66 11.54
N SER A 135 -10.64 -3.51 11.54
CA SER A 135 -11.26 -2.24 11.12
C SER A 135 -10.86 -1.07 12.02
N LEU A 136 -10.70 -1.34 13.32
CA LEU A 136 -10.11 -0.40 14.28
C LEU A 136 -8.65 -0.09 13.96
N SER A 137 -7.86 -1.05 13.46
CA SER A 137 -6.48 -0.82 13.02
C SER A 137 -6.42 0.02 11.74
N VAL A 138 -7.22 -0.27 10.72
CA VAL A 138 -7.26 0.52 9.47
C VAL A 138 -7.71 1.95 9.75
N GLY A 139 -8.79 2.15 10.52
CA GLY A 139 -9.23 3.49 10.91
C GLY A 139 -8.18 4.25 11.74
N LYS A 140 -7.52 3.58 12.70
CA LYS A 140 -6.41 4.18 13.46
C LYS A 140 -5.19 4.48 12.58
N PHE A 141 -4.95 3.71 11.54
CA PHE A 141 -3.86 3.94 10.59
C PHE A 141 -4.14 5.23 9.83
N VAL A 142 -5.28 5.34 9.17
CA VAL A 142 -5.73 6.54 8.44
C VAL A 142 -5.66 7.79 9.33
N LEU A 143 -6.11 7.69 10.59
CA LEU A 143 -6.00 8.77 11.57
C LEU A 143 -4.55 9.15 11.91
N LYS A 144 -3.68 8.18 12.17
CA LYS A 144 -2.27 8.46 12.50
C LYS A 144 -1.51 9.07 11.32
N VAL A 145 -1.82 8.61 10.12
CA VAL A 145 -1.23 9.15 8.88
C VAL A 145 -1.65 10.59 8.67
N SER A 146 -2.95 10.87 8.79
CA SER A 146 -3.46 12.24 8.63
C SER A 146 -2.92 13.20 9.70
N GLN A 147 -2.78 12.76 10.96
CA GLN A 147 -2.09 13.53 12.02
C GLN A 147 -0.63 13.81 11.68
N TRP A 148 0.10 12.80 11.20
CA TRP A 148 1.50 12.95 10.84
C TRP A 148 1.71 13.92 9.67
N LEU A 149 0.79 13.96 8.71
CA LEU A 149 0.82 14.88 7.58
C LEU A 149 0.31 16.30 7.93
N GLY A 150 -0.18 16.51 9.15
CA GLY A 150 -0.64 17.82 9.63
C GLY A 150 -2.05 18.21 9.19
N PHE A 151 -2.89 17.24 8.82
CA PHE A 151 -4.30 17.48 8.47
C PHE A 151 -5.23 17.52 9.70
N TYR A 152 -4.78 17.01 10.84
CA TYR A 152 -5.50 16.98 12.13
C TYR A 152 -4.59 17.29 13.32
#